data_AF-A0A9D6IUZ9-F1
#
_entry.id   AF-A0A9D6IUZ9-F1
#
_cell.length_a   1.000
_cell.length_b   1.000
_cell.length_c   1.000
_cell.angle_alpha   90.00
_cell.angle_beta   90.00
_cell.angle_gamma   90.00
#
_symmetry.space_group_name_H-M   'P 1'
#
loop_
_entity.id
_entity.type
_entity.pdbx_description
1 polymer ?
#
loop_
_entity_poly.entity_id
_entity_poly.type
_entity_poly.pdbx_seq_one_letter_code
_entity_poly.pdbx_strand_id
1 'polypeptide(L)'
;MKGTVVYLYAFDVSAEIRTASIREVLSEKPFPFQIRVGATAPKDVRIYQPLTIGLKPEEVESSVGRVSLRPFVKLFDIGVLSISYEIPFETGSLDDLVAYHRLTIGGAPLDRRAEGLCAQLTRELAAYMDKPAPEKPPVEAYTVFCLEAIEGVAPGGVPGWARTHGREIAALLTEEAIPDRLSEDQIRETLRQSLSYTNTDFAVVDWDAALIVDQSGYYDDVIYVIELANLQLEEFHLLDDRLDRFFLDAYDDLESYSTKRKFFSSPQKALRTLRAIRMDITKMSEEVTNITKFVGDWYLARVYLACKDRFHLGHWESTVDQKLVQLDHLYQLVHTDTYDRRMLFLEAVIVLLFIVDLVALFFLKR
;
A
#
# COMPACT_ATOMS: atom_id res chain seq x y z
N MET A 1 -31.12 -9.39 -5.03
CA MET A 1 -30.09 -8.34 -5.25
C MET A 1 -29.00 -8.88 -6.16
N LYS A 2 -28.41 -8.00 -6.98
CA LYS A 2 -27.38 -8.37 -7.96
C LYS A 2 -26.19 -7.42 -7.85
N GLY A 3 -24.99 -7.96 -8.03
CA GLY A 3 -23.77 -7.19 -7.91
C GLY A 3 -22.52 -7.97 -8.32
N THR A 4 -21.38 -7.43 -7.92
CA THR A 4 -20.05 -8.00 -8.12
C THR A 4 -19.27 -7.89 -6.81
N VAL A 5 -18.61 -8.96 -6.38
CA VAL A 5 -17.58 -8.90 -5.33
C VAL A 5 -16.24 -8.72 -5.99
N VAL A 6 -15.46 -7.74 -5.52
CA VAL A 6 -14.13 -7.42 -6.03
C VAL A 6 -13.11 -7.61 -4.93
N TYR A 7 -12.14 -8.49 -5.14
CA TYR A 7 -11.02 -8.70 -4.22
C TYR A 7 -9.82 -7.93 -4.73
N LEU A 8 -9.23 -7.07 -3.92
CA LEU A 8 -8.10 -6.21 -4.29
C LEU A 8 -6.83 -6.68 -3.57
N TYR A 9 -5.79 -7.00 -4.33
CA TYR A 9 -4.47 -7.39 -3.83
C TYR A 9 -3.41 -6.43 -4.33
N ALA A 10 -2.54 -5.93 -3.45
CA ALA A 10 -1.38 -5.12 -3.85
C ALA A 10 -0.08 -5.88 -3.57
N PHE A 11 0.81 -5.93 -4.56
CA PHE A 11 2.11 -6.59 -4.43
C PHE A 11 3.24 -5.64 -4.83
N ASP A 12 4.11 -5.29 -3.89
CA ASP A 12 5.42 -4.73 -4.22
C ASP A 12 6.29 -5.82 -4.88
N VAL A 13 6.74 -5.56 -6.09
CA VAL A 13 7.55 -6.50 -6.87
C VAL A 13 8.91 -5.94 -7.27
N SER A 14 9.12 -4.63 -7.16
CA SER A 14 10.34 -3.94 -7.62
C SER A 14 10.37 -2.52 -7.08
N ALA A 15 11.49 -1.81 -7.20
CA ALA A 15 11.53 -0.39 -6.88
C ALA A 15 10.85 0.49 -7.95
N GLU A 16 10.86 0.04 -9.21
CA GLU A 16 10.26 0.77 -10.33
C GLU A 16 9.85 -0.21 -11.44
N ILE A 17 8.68 0.00 -12.04
CA ILE A 17 8.23 -0.69 -13.26
C ILE A 17 8.22 0.33 -14.39
N ARG A 18 8.96 0.07 -15.47
CA ARG A 18 8.98 0.93 -16.66
C ARG A 18 7.74 0.71 -17.54
N THR A 19 6.56 1.07 -17.03
CA THR A 19 5.26 0.75 -17.68
C THR A 19 5.17 1.28 -19.12
N ALA A 20 5.74 2.45 -19.40
CA ALA A 20 5.77 3.05 -20.74
C ALA A 20 6.48 2.19 -21.81
N SER A 21 7.31 1.23 -21.41
CA SER A 21 8.03 0.32 -22.32
C SER A 21 7.28 -0.98 -22.61
N ILE A 22 6.20 -1.25 -21.88
CA ILE A 22 5.42 -2.49 -21.96
C ILE A 22 4.41 -2.37 -23.10
N ARG A 23 4.41 -3.34 -24.01
CA ARG A 23 3.48 -3.38 -25.16
C ARG A 23 2.50 -4.55 -25.14
N GLU A 24 2.88 -5.63 -24.46
CA GLU A 24 2.13 -6.87 -24.37
C GLU A 24 2.53 -7.57 -23.08
N VAL A 25 1.55 -8.15 -22.39
CA VAL A 25 1.73 -8.93 -21.16
C VAL A 25 0.69 -10.04 -21.17
N LEU A 26 1.09 -11.28 -20.94
CA LEU A 26 0.22 -12.46 -20.97
C LEU A 26 -0.59 -12.59 -22.27
N SER A 27 -0.01 -12.19 -23.41
CA SER A 27 -0.67 -12.14 -24.72
C SER A 27 -1.85 -11.16 -24.82
N GLU A 28 -2.00 -10.26 -23.85
CA GLU A 28 -3.01 -9.20 -23.85
C GLU A 28 -2.34 -7.84 -24.06
N LYS A 29 -3.07 -6.92 -24.71
CA LYS A 29 -2.58 -5.54 -24.91
C LYS A 29 -2.97 -4.67 -23.72
N PRO A 30 -2.01 -4.13 -22.96
CA PRO A 30 -2.33 -3.27 -21.85
C PRO A 30 -2.90 -1.92 -22.33
N PHE A 31 -3.72 -1.28 -21.49
CA PHE A 31 -4.32 0.03 -21.74
C PHE A 31 -4.25 0.90 -20.48
N PRO A 32 -4.13 2.24 -20.59
CA PRO A 32 -4.17 3.11 -19.41
C PRO A 32 -5.57 3.06 -18.78
N PHE A 33 -5.64 2.85 -17.46
CA PHE A 33 -6.91 2.96 -16.74
C PHE A 33 -7.44 4.39 -16.84
N GLN A 34 -8.69 4.54 -17.26
CA GLN A 34 -9.32 5.86 -17.38
C GLN A 34 -10.44 6.00 -16.37
N ILE A 35 -10.25 6.89 -15.39
CA ILE A 35 -11.33 7.37 -14.53
C ILE A 35 -12.26 8.26 -15.34
N ARG A 36 -13.57 8.12 -15.16
CA ARG A 36 -14.50 9.10 -15.74
C ARG A 36 -14.44 10.40 -14.96
N VAL A 37 -13.92 11.40 -15.62
CA VAL A 37 -13.84 12.76 -15.08
C VAL A 37 -15.25 13.37 -15.15
N GLY A 38 -15.92 13.49 -13.99
CA GLY A 38 -17.21 14.16 -13.88
C GLY A 38 -17.16 15.62 -14.35
N ALA A 39 -18.31 16.19 -14.72
CA ALA A 39 -18.39 17.55 -15.27
C ALA A 39 -17.85 18.65 -14.32
N THR A 40 -17.73 18.35 -13.03
CA THR A 40 -17.25 19.23 -11.96
C THR A 40 -15.76 19.06 -11.64
N ALA A 41 -15.07 18.12 -12.28
CA ALA A 41 -13.65 17.91 -12.04
C ALA A 41 -12.82 19.06 -12.64
N PRO A 42 -11.72 19.47 -11.98
CA PRO A 42 -10.87 20.52 -12.51
C PRO A 42 -10.20 20.08 -13.82
N LYS A 43 -10.25 20.95 -14.85
CA LYS A 43 -9.79 20.62 -16.21
C LYS A 43 -8.28 20.36 -16.35
N ASP A 44 -7.50 20.83 -15.38
CA ASP A 44 -6.02 20.76 -15.39
C ASP A 44 -5.45 19.64 -14.52
N VAL A 45 -6.31 18.78 -13.97
CA VAL A 45 -5.88 17.71 -13.05
C VAL A 45 -5.54 16.44 -13.81
N ARG A 46 -4.27 16.03 -13.75
CA ARG A 46 -3.82 14.73 -14.27
C ARG A 46 -3.96 13.68 -13.18
N ILE A 47 -4.93 12.79 -13.35
CA ILE A 47 -5.10 11.63 -12.48
C ILE A 47 -4.08 10.57 -12.90
N TYR A 48 -3.49 9.86 -11.93
CA TYR A 48 -2.58 8.75 -12.21
C TYR A 48 -3.33 7.63 -12.94
N GLN A 49 -2.79 7.17 -14.07
CA GLN A 49 -3.39 6.16 -14.94
C GLN A 49 -2.46 4.94 -15.04
N PRO A 50 -2.65 3.91 -14.20
CA PRO A 50 -1.83 2.71 -14.25
C PRO A 50 -2.07 1.94 -15.54
N LEU A 51 -1.05 1.21 -15.96
CA LEU A 51 -1.17 0.34 -17.11
C LEU A 51 -1.97 -0.90 -16.73
N THR A 52 -3.13 -1.09 -17.34
CA THR A 52 -4.11 -2.11 -16.97
C THR A 52 -4.18 -3.22 -17.99
N ILE A 53 -4.36 -4.45 -17.51
CA ILE A 53 -4.52 -5.67 -18.30
C ILE A 53 -5.79 -6.36 -17.79
N GLY A 54 -6.79 -6.50 -18.65
CA GLY A 54 -7.96 -7.34 -18.37
C GLY A 54 -7.70 -8.75 -18.88
N LEU A 55 -7.75 -9.75 -18.00
CA LEU A 55 -7.62 -11.15 -18.38
C LEU A 55 -9.00 -11.74 -18.68
N LYS A 56 -9.01 -12.84 -19.42
CA LYS A 56 -10.25 -13.54 -19.77
C LYS A 56 -10.91 -14.13 -18.52
N PRO A 57 -12.25 -14.03 -18.38
CA PRO A 57 -12.97 -14.72 -17.32
C PRO A 57 -12.76 -16.23 -17.37
N GLU A 58 -12.69 -16.85 -16.21
CA GLU A 58 -12.56 -18.29 -16.04
C GLU A 58 -13.69 -18.82 -15.14
N GLU A 59 -14.33 -19.90 -15.57
CA GLU A 59 -15.33 -20.60 -14.76
C GLU A 59 -14.64 -21.53 -13.76
N VAL A 60 -14.87 -21.30 -12.46
CA VAL A 60 -14.18 -22.03 -11.38
C VAL A 60 -15.18 -22.56 -10.35
N GLU A 61 -14.86 -23.71 -9.74
CA GLU A 61 -15.59 -24.24 -8.59
C GLU A 61 -15.06 -23.60 -7.31
N SER A 62 -15.95 -22.96 -6.54
CA SER A 62 -15.62 -22.24 -5.31
C SER A 62 -16.46 -22.69 -4.11
N SER A 63 -16.15 -22.19 -2.92
CA SER A 63 -16.94 -22.43 -1.70
C SER A 63 -18.38 -21.92 -1.77
N VAL A 64 -18.68 -20.96 -2.66
CA VAL A 64 -20.03 -20.42 -2.88
C VAL A 64 -20.70 -21.02 -4.13
N GLY A 65 -20.13 -22.10 -4.68
CA GLY A 65 -20.59 -22.76 -5.91
C GLY A 65 -19.75 -22.38 -7.12
N ARG A 66 -20.29 -22.66 -8.31
CA ARG A 66 -19.61 -22.34 -9.57
C ARG A 66 -19.73 -20.85 -9.87
N VAL A 67 -18.60 -20.20 -10.09
CA VAL A 67 -18.52 -18.74 -10.30
C VAL A 67 -17.67 -18.39 -11.52
N SER A 68 -17.99 -17.26 -12.15
CA SER A 68 -17.17 -16.67 -13.20
C SER A 68 -16.16 -15.71 -12.57
N LEU A 69 -14.88 -16.10 -12.54
CA LEU A 69 -13.81 -15.31 -11.96
C LEU A 69 -13.13 -14.49 -13.04
N ARG A 70 -13.18 -13.16 -12.95
CA ARG A 70 -12.55 -12.26 -13.93
C ARG A 70 -11.36 -11.52 -13.32
N PRO A 71 -10.11 -11.83 -13.73
CA PRO A 71 -8.93 -11.15 -13.22
C PRO A 71 -8.64 -9.84 -13.96
N PHE A 72 -8.21 -8.83 -13.23
CA PHE A 72 -7.61 -7.61 -13.76
C PHE A 72 -6.28 -7.34 -13.07
N VAL A 73 -5.36 -6.73 -13.80
CA VAL A 73 -4.02 -6.40 -13.31
C VAL A 73 -3.77 -4.93 -13.62
N LYS A 74 -3.32 -4.15 -12.63
CA LYS A 74 -2.85 -2.78 -12.81
C LYS A 74 -1.38 -2.68 -12.41
N LEU A 75 -0.55 -2.16 -13.31
CA LEU A 75 0.88 -1.93 -13.09
C LEU A 75 1.08 -0.46 -12.71
N PHE A 76 1.74 -0.23 -11.58
CA PHE A 76 2.13 1.08 -11.10
C PHE A 76 3.63 1.29 -11.30
N ASP A 77 4.02 2.49 -11.72
CA ASP A 77 5.42 2.84 -11.98
C ASP A 77 6.28 2.69 -10.74
N ILE A 78 5.68 2.85 -9.56
CA ILE A 78 6.32 2.78 -8.25
C ILE A 78 6.73 1.37 -7.83
N GLY A 79 6.62 0.37 -8.71
CA GLY A 79 7.05 -0.98 -8.38
C GLY A 79 5.94 -1.95 -7.99
N VAL A 80 4.67 -1.53 -8.04
CA VAL A 80 3.54 -2.27 -7.49
C VAL A 80 2.68 -2.91 -8.59
N LEU A 81 2.27 -4.16 -8.36
CA LEU A 81 1.24 -4.86 -9.11
C LEU A 81 -0.04 -4.91 -8.26
N SER A 82 -1.11 -4.27 -8.71
CA SER A 82 -2.44 -4.54 -8.17
C SER A 82 -3.10 -5.64 -8.99
N ILE A 83 -3.60 -6.67 -8.32
CA ILE A 83 -4.38 -7.75 -8.93
C ILE A 83 -5.77 -7.68 -8.31
N SER A 84 -6.80 -7.59 -9.15
CA SER A 84 -8.18 -7.71 -8.71
C SER A 84 -8.88 -8.91 -9.34
N TYR A 85 -9.79 -9.51 -8.58
CA TYR A 85 -10.70 -10.54 -9.07
C TYR A 85 -12.13 -10.07 -8.91
N GLU A 86 -12.89 -10.07 -9.99
CA GLU A 86 -14.32 -9.75 -9.98
C GLU A 86 -15.13 -11.03 -10.08
N ILE A 87 -16.14 -11.16 -9.22
CA ILE A 87 -17.09 -12.27 -9.22
C ILE A 87 -18.51 -11.72 -9.20
N PRO A 88 -19.29 -11.86 -10.27
CA PRO A 88 -20.68 -11.47 -10.27
C PRO A 88 -21.50 -12.41 -9.37
N PHE A 89 -22.48 -11.85 -8.68
CA PHE A 89 -23.38 -12.59 -7.81
C PHE A 89 -24.84 -12.14 -7.97
N GLU A 90 -25.74 -13.03 -7.59
CA GLU A 90 -27.16 -12.76 -7.41
C GLU A 90 -27.64 -13.48 -6.16
N THR A 91 -28.05 -12.74 -5.14
CA THR A 91 -28.43 -13.27 -3.82
C THR A 91 -29.76 -12.70 -3.33
N GLY A 92 -30.35 -13.31 -2.31
CA GLY A 92 -31.60 -12.83 -1.71
C GLY A 92 -31.39 -11.78 -0.61
N SER A 93 -30.29 -11.90 0.14
CA SER A 93 -29.97 -11.05 1.29
C SER A 93 -28.50 -10.58 1.28
N LEU A 94 -28.20 -9.60 2.14
CA LEU A 94 -26.81 -9.20 2.42
C LEU A 94 -26.05 -10.28 3.21
N ASP A 95 -26.76 -11.05 4.04
CA ASP A 95 -26.17 -12.14 4.84
C ASP A 95 -25.54 -13.22 3.97
N ASP A 96 -26.12 -13.49 2.80
CA ASP A 96 -25.57 -14.44 1.81
C ASP A 96 -24.19 -14.01 1.30
N LEU A 97 -23.86 -12.71 1.39
CA LEU A 97 -22.59 -12.16 0.92
C LEU A 97 -21.44 -12.41 1.89
N VAL A 98 -21.71 -12.71 3.16
CA VAL A 98 -20.67 -12.99 4.17
C VAL A 98 -19.81 -14.19 3.74
N ALA A 99 -20.38 -15.16 3.01
CA ALA A 99 -19.66 -16.33 2.50
C ALA A 99 -18.55 -15.99 1.48
N TYR A 100 -18.57 -14.79 0.88
CA TYR A 100 -17.57 -14.36 -0.10
C TYR A 100 -16.27 -13.88 0.56
N HIS A 101 -16.27 -13.43 1.81
CA HIS A 101 -15.03 -13.00 2.50
C HIS A 101 -13.94 -14.06 2.52
N ARG A 102 -14.33 -15.32 2.71
CA ARG A 102 -13.40 -16.47 2.77
C ARG A 102 -13.57 -17.37 1.56
N LEU A 103 -13.62 -16.76 0.39
CA LEU A 103 -13.74 -17.50 -0.86
C LEU A 103 -12.56 -18.46 -1.03
N THR A 104 -12.87 -19.73 -1.27
CA THR A 104 -11.88 -20.73 -1.66
C THR A 104 -12.17 -21.24 -3.06
N ILE A 105 -11.11 -21.47 -3.84
CA ILE A 105 -11.18 -22.05 -5.19
C ILE A 105 -10.34 -23.32 -5.19
N GLY A 106 -10.96 -24.46 -5.53
CA GLY A 106 -10.27 -25.76 -5.48
C GLY A 106 -9.73 -26.13 -4.09
N GLY A 107 -10.35 -25.62 -3.02
CA GLY A 107 -9.96 -25.87 -1.62
C GLY A 107 -8.82 -25.00 -1.09
N ALA A 108 -8.31 -24.04 -1.87
CA ALA A 108 -7.32 -23.05 -1.42
C ALA A 108 -7.93 -21.64 -1.36
N PRO A 109 -7.46 -20.76 -0.46
CA PRO A 109 -7.85 -19.34 -0.46
C PRO A 109 -7.53 -18.67 -1.80
N LEU A 110 -8.34 -17.68 -2.18
CA LEU A 110 -8.14 -16.90 -3.42
C LEU A 110 -6.75 -16.25 -3.48
N ASP A 111 -6.17 -15.89 -2.34
CA ASP A 111 -4.85 -15.26 -2.20
C ASP A 111 -3.76 -16.08 -2.87
N ARG A 112 -3.83 -17.42 -2.79
CA ARG A 112 -2.89 -18.32 -3.47
C ARG A 112 -2.90 -18.16 -4.99
N ARG A 113 -4.06 -17.85 -5.55
CA ARG A 113 -4.22 -17.57 -6.98
C ARG A 113 -3.64 -16.21 -7.33
N ALA A 114 -3.86 -15.20 -6.48
CA ALA A 114 -3.24 -13.87 -6.61
C ALA A 114 -1.70 -13.96 -6.56
N GLU A 115 -1.14 -14.67 -5.58
CA GLU A 115 0.30 -14.95 -5.47
C GLU A 115 0.86 -15.63 -6.72
N GLY A 116 0.16 -16.65 -7.24
CA GLY A 116 0.55 -17.37 -8.44
C GLY A 116 0.58 -16.49 -9.70
N LEU A 117 -0.47 -15.68 -9.88
CA LEU A 117 -0.54 -14.72 -11.00
C LEU A 117 0.53 -13.64 -10.87
N CYS A 118 0.74 -13.10 -9.67
CA CYS A 118 1.80 -12.14 -9.37
C CYS A 118 3.18 -12.71 -9.72
N ALA A 119 3.49 -13.94 -9.29
CA ALA A 119 4.74 -14.60 -9.61
C ALA A 119 4.94 -14.84 -11.12
N GLN A 120 3.85 -15.13 -11.85
CA GLN A 120 3.89 -15.24 -13.31
C GLN A 120 4.19 -13.89 -13.96
N LEU A 121 3.49 -12.83 -13.57
CA LEU A 121 3.69 -11.47 -14.06
C LEU A 121 5.10 -10.96 -13.76
N THR A 122 5.62 -11.17 -12.54
CA THR A 122 7.00 -10.78 -12.19
C THR A 122 8.03 -11.45 -13.10
N ARG A 123 7.84 -12.72 -13.48
CA ARG A 123 8.75 -13.41 -14.42
C ARG A 123 8.69 -12.82 -15.83
N GLU A 124 7.50 -12.53 -16.32
CA GLU A 124 7.30 -11.97 -17.66
C GLU A 124 7.77 -10.52 -17.76
N LEU A 125 7.56 -9.74 -16.70
CA LEU A 125 7.88 -8.32 -16.63
C LEU A 125 9.31 -8.04 -16.13
N ALA A 126 10.12 -9.06 -15.87
CA ALA A 126 11.45 -8.91 -15.28
C ALA A 126 12.37 -7.94 -16.05
N ALA A 127 12.25 -7.88 -17.38
CA ALA A 127 13.04 -6.96 -18.22
C ALA A 127 12.64 -5.47 -18.05
N TYR A 128 11.49 -5.20 -17.44
CA TYR A 128 10.94 -3.86 -17.22
C TYR A 128 11.02 -3.41 -15.76
N MET A 129 11.47 -4.28 -14.85
CA MET A 129 11.56 -4.03 -13.42
C MET A 129 12.98 -3.63 -13.01
N ASP A 130 13.10 -2.55 -12.26
CA ASP A 130 14.36 -2.11 -11.67
C ASP A 130 14.37 -2.47 -10.17
N LYS A 131 15.48 -3.09 -9.71
CA LYS A 131 15.66 -3.62 -8.34
C LYS A 131 14.47 -4.48 -7.84
N PRO A 132 14.33 -5.75 -8.29
CA PRO A 132 13.26 -6.64 -7.83
C PRO A 132 13.24 -6.79 -6.30
N ALA A 133 12.03 -6.85 -5.72
CA ALA A 133 11.85 -6.94 -4.28
C ALA A 133 12.25 -8.34 -3.74
N PRO A 134 13.09 -8.41 -2.69
CA PRO A 134 13.49 -9.67 -2.07
C PRO A 134 12.43 -10.12 -1.06
N GLU A 135 11.59 -11.07 -1.48
CA GLU A 135 10.59 -11.80 -0.67
C GLU A 135 9.35 -10.98 -0.27
N LYS A 136 8.16 -11.58 -0.47
CA LYS A 136 6.86 -10.92 -0.33
C LYS A 136 6.17 -11.43 0.92
N PRO A 137 5.69 -10.56 1.82
CA PRO A 137 4.75 -11.00 2.85
C PRO A 137 3.48 -11.57 2.18
N PRO A 138 2.76 -12.47 2.86
CA PRO A 138 1.43 -12.86 2.42
C PRO A 138 0.54 -11.61 2.33
N VAL A 139 -0.23 -11.50 1.25
CA VAL A 139 -1.11 -10.35 0.99
C VAL A 139 -2.54 -10.81 1.21
N GLU A 140 -3.27 -10.07 2.03
CA GLU A 140 -4.71 -10.26 2.24
C GLU A 140 -5.49 -9.39 1.26
N ALA A 141 -6.67 -9.86 0.86
CA ALA A 141 -7.53 -9.09 -0.04
C ALA A 141 -8.32 -8.03 0.73
N TYR A 142 -8.37 -6.82 0.18
CA TYR A 142 -9.42 -5.87 0.53
C TYR A 142 -10.67 -6.17 -0.30
N THR A 143 -11.80 -6.46 0.35
CA THR A 143 -13.01 -6.98 -0.32
C THR A 143 -14.05 -5.88 -0.54
N VAL A 144 -14.41 -5.61 -1.79
CA VAL A 144 -15.43 -4.61 -2.15
C VAL A 144 -16.68 -5.30 -2.67
N PHE A 145 -17.79 -5.11 -1.98
CA PHE A 145 -19.12 -5.55 -2.41
C PHE A 145 -19.78 -4.44 -3.22
N CYS A 146 -20.05 -4.68 -4.50
CA CYS A 146 -20.68 -3.70 -5.38
C CYS A 146 -22.10 -4.16 -5.74
N LEU A 147 -23.12 -3.44 -5.30
CA LEU A 147 -24.53 -3.71 -5.58
C LEU A 147 -25.03 -2.80 -6.70
N GLU A 148 -25.48 -3.41 -7.80
CA GLU A 148 -26.08 -2.73 -8.95
C GLU A 148 -27.61 -2.65 -8.80
N ALA A 149 -28.19 -3.69 -8.23
CA ALA A 149 -29.63 -3.80 -8.07
C ALA A 149 -29.98 -4.26 -6.66
N ILE A 150 -30.69 -3.40 -5.95
CA ILE A 150 -31.22 -3.65 -4.61
C ILE A 150 -32.75 -3.61 -4.64
N GLU A 151 -33.37 -4.47 -3.84
CA GLU A 151 -34.83 -4.50 -3.66
C GLU A 151 -35.24 -3.62 -2.47
N GLY A 152 -36.50 -3.17 -2.45
CA GLY A 152 -37.05 -2.46 -1.29
C GLY A 152 -36.57 -1.01 -1.12
N VAL A 153 -36.19 -0.32 -2.20
CA VAL A 153 -35.83 1.10 -2.16
C VAL A 153 -37.06 1.95 -1.78
N ALA A 154 -37.10 2.35 -0.52
CA ALA A 154 -38.18 3.13 0.09
C ALA A 154 -38.17 4.61 -0.38
N PRO A 155 -39.18 5.43 0.01
CA PRO A 155 -39.12 6.88 -0.16
C PRO A 155 -37.90 7.43 0.62
N GLY A 156 -36.83 7.76 -0.10
CA GLY A 156 -35.52 8.07 0.49
C GLY A 156 -34.32 7.56 -0.30
N GLY A 157 -34.56 6.76 -1.35
CA GLY A 157 -33.52 6.29 -2.26
C GLY A 157 -32.56 5.30 -1.60
N VAL A 158 -31.41 5.08 -2.24
CA VAL A 158 -30.35 4.20 -1.76
C VAL A 158 -29.84 4.60 -0.36
N PRO A 159 -29.64 5.90 -0.04
CA PRO A 159 -29.26 6.28 1.33
C PRO A 159 -30.32 5.94 2.38
N GLY A 160 -31.61 5.97 2.00
CA GLY A 160 -32.71 5.52 2.85
C GLY A 160 -32.66 4.03 3.11
N TRP A 161 -32.46 3.24 2.05
CA TRP A 161 -32.28 1.79 2.15
C TRP A 161 -31.10 1.42 3.06
N ALA A 162 -29.95 2.09 2.92
CA ALA A 162 -28.76 1.83 3.73
C ALA A 162 -28.98 2.10 5.23
N ARG A 163 -29.77 3.14 5.58
CA ARG A 163 -30.15 3.39 6.97
C ARG A 163 -31.03 2.29 7.55
N THR A 164 -31.92 1.71 6.76
CA THR A 164 -32.79 0.61 7.20
C THR A 164 -32.02 -0.70 7.36
N HIS A 165 -31.03 -0.95 6.51
CA HIS A 165 -30.21 -2.18 6.52
C HIS A 165 -28.85 -1.99 7.23
N GLY A 166 -28.73 -0.96 8.09
CA GLY A 166 -27.44 -0.58 8.66
C GLY A 166 -26.79 -1.70 9.49
N ARG A 167 -27.60 -2.55 10.13
CA ARG A 167 -27.12 -3.68 10.94
C ARG A 167 -26.55 -4.79 10.05
N GLU A 168 -27.25 -5.13 8.97
CA GLU A 168 -26.82 -6.13 7.98
C GLU A 168 -25.58 -5.66 7.21
N ILE A 169 -25.52 -4.37 6.85
CA ILE A 169 -24.32 -3.78 6.25
C ILE A 169 -23.15 -3.87 7.23
N ALA A 170 -23.34 -3.50 8.50
CA ALA A 170 -22.28 -3.60 9.48
C ALA A 170 -21.82 -5.05 9.71
N ALA A 171 -22.75 -6.00 9.74
CA ALA A 171 -22.45 -7.43 9.85
C ALA A 171 -21.64 -7.95 8.65
N LEU A 172 -22.03 -7.55 7.43
CA LEU A 172 -21.28 -7.85 6.22
C LEU A 172 -19.85 -7.32 6.31
N LEU A 173 -19.65 -6.06 6.68
CA LEU A 173 -18.33 -5.42 6.73
C LEU A 173 -17.45 -5.87 7.90
N THR A 174 -18.00 -6.57 8.90
CA THR A 174 -17.24 -7.05 10.07
C THR A 174 -17.12 -8.58 10.12
N GLU A 175 -17.51 -9.26 9.03
CA GLU A 175 -17.60 -10.73 8.94
C GLU A 175 -18.48 -11.38 10.02
N GLU A 176 -19.41 -10.64 10.64
CA GLU A 176 -20.28 -11.18 11.69
C GLU A 176 -21.47 -11.91 11.08
N ALA A 177 -21.51 -13.24 11.25
CA ALA A 177 -22.56 -14.08 10.68
C ALA A 177 -23.94 -13.88 11.34
N ILE A 178 -24.01 -13.28 12.52
CA ILE A 178 -25.27 -13.03 13.24
C ILE A 178 -25.44 -11.53 13.50
N PRO A 179 -26.13 -10.79 12.60
CA PRO A 179 -26.27 -9.33 12.71
C PRO A 179 -26.86 -8.84 14.04
N ASP A 180 -27.73 -9.64 14.68
CA ASP A 180 -28.37 -9.31 15.97
C ASP A 180 -27.38 -9.24 17.16
N ARG A 181 -26.16 -9.78 17.00
CA ARG A 181 -25.12 -9.69 18.04
C ARG A 181 -24.42 -8.34 18.07
N LEU A 182 -24.49 -7.57 16.99
CA LEU A 182 -23.81 -6.29 16.90
C LEU A 182 -24.46 -5.28 17.85
N SER A 183 -23.61 -4.59 18.61
CA SER A 183 -24.05 -3.45 19.40
C SER A 183 -24.39 -2.27 18.50
N GLU A 184 -25.27 -1.39 18.96
CA GLU A 184 -25.57 -0.13 18.26
C GLU A 184 -24.32 0.75 18.10
N ASP A 185 -23.37 0.64 19.02
CA ASP A 185 -22.10 1.38 18.96
C ASP A 185 -21.22 0.85 17.82
N GLN A 186 -21.14 -0.48 17.65
CA GLN A 186 -20.41 -1.10 16.55
C GLN A 186 -21.02 -0.74 15.20
N ILE A 187 -22.35 -0.76 15.08
CA ILE A 187 -23.05 -0.36 13.85
C ILE A 187 -22.71 1.09 13.47
N ARG A 188 -22.73 2.01 14.45
CA ARG A 188 -22.38 3.41 14.22
C ARG A 188 -20.92 3.60 13.84
N GLU A 189 -20.00 2.83 14.42
CA GLU A 189 -18.57 2.90 14.10
C GLU A 189 -18.29 2.39 12.69
N THR A 190 -18.83 1.23 12.32
CA THR A 190 -18.68 0.66 10.96
C THR A 190 -19.28 1.57 9.88
N LEU A 191 -20.44 2.17 10.14
CA LEU A 191 -21.09 3.06 9.18
C LEU A 191 -20.58 4.52 9.25
N ARG A 192 -19.56 4.81 10.05
CA ARG A 192 -19.07 6.19 10.29
C ARG A 192 -18.58 6.84 9.01
N GLN A 193 -17.90 6.08 8.15
CA GLN A 193 -17.35 6.53 6.87
C GLN A 193 -18.30 6.25 5.70
N SER A 194 -19.60 6.48 5.90
CA SER A 194 -20.61 6.36 4.86
C SER A 194 -20.77 7.64 4.04
N LEU A 195 -20.96 7.48 2.74
CA LEU A 195 -20.99 8.54 1.74
C LEU A 195 -22.13 8.29 0.74
N SER A 196 -22.70 9.36 0.22
CA SER A 196 -23.64 9.33 -0.91
C SER A 196 -23.51 10.64 -1.68
N TYR A 197 -23.49 10.59 -3.00
CA TYR A 197 -23.47 11.77 -3.86
C TYR A 197 -24.88 12.17 -4.32
N THR A 198 -25.70 11.17 -4.64
CA THR A 198 -27.06 11.23 -5.15
C THR A 198 -28.00 10.41 -4.27
N ASN A 199 -29.27 10.30 -4.68
CA ASN A 199 -30.23 9.42 -4.03
C ASN A 199 -30.18 7.98 -4.57
N THR A 200 -29.30 7.68 -5.53
CA THR A 200 -29.18 6.38 -6.20
C THR A 200 -27.84 5.68 -5.95
N ASP A 201 -26.98 6.27 -5.11
CA ASP A 201 -25.69 5.72 -4.73
C ASP A 201 -25.45 5.78 -3.21
N PHE A 202 -24.59 4.90 -2.74
CA PHE A 202 -24.11 4.84 -1.38
C PHE A 202 -22.77 4.10 -1.36
N ALA A 203 -21.81 4.58 -0.56
CA ALA A 203 -20.56 3.89 -0.33
C ALA A 203 -20.24 3.93 1.16
N VAL A 204 -19.68 2.84 1.69
CA VAL A 204 -19.14 2.78 3.04
C VAL A 204 -17.87 1.94 3.01
N VAL A 205 -16.85 2.42 3.71
CA VAL A 205 -15.51 1.85 3.74
C VAL A 205 -15.22 1.45 5.19
N ASP A 206 -14.93 0.16 5.40
CA ASP A 206 -14.39 -0.39 6.65
C ASP A 206 -12.92 -0.84 6.44
N TRP A 207 -12.31 -1.48 7.43
CA TRP A 207 -10.89 -1.80 7.51
C TRP A 207 -10.44 -2.85 6.48
N ASP A 208 -11.24 -3.90 6.27
CA ASP A 208 -10.95 -5.03 5.38
C ASP A 208 -11.97 -5.16 4.23
N ALA A 209 -13.08 -4.42 4.30
CA ALA A 209 -14.08 -4.43 3.26
C ALA A 209 -14.84 -3.11 3.08
N ALA A 210 -15.44 -2.97 1.91
CA ALA A 210 -16.31 -1.85 1.56
C ALA A 210 -17.60 -2.34 0.91
N LEU A 211 -18.67 -1.55 1.06
CA LEU A 211 -19.92 -1.73 0.32
C LEU A 211 -20.16 -0.51 -0.54
N ILE A 212 -20.34 -0.72 -1.84
CA ILE A 212 -20.77 0.28 -2.81
C ILE A 212 -22.12 -0.15 -3.36
N VAL A 213 -23.07 0.77 -3.39
CA VAL A 213 -24.35 0.60 -4.06
C VAL A 213 -24.44 1.71 -5.10
N ASP A 214 -24.59 1.35 -6.37
CA ASP A 214 -24.79 2.31 -7.44
C ASP A 214 -25.73 1.75 -8.49
N GLN A 215 -26.95 2.31 -8.55
CA GLN A 215 -27.99 1.85 -9.48
C GLN A 215 -27.73 2.19 -10.95
N SER A 216 -26.76 3.07 -11.24
CA SER A 216 -26.31 3.34 -12.60
C SER A 216 -25.40 2.25 -13.14
N GLY A 217 -24.89 1.38 -12.27
CA GLY A 217 -23.94 0.32 -12.60
C GLY A 217 -22.51 0.81 -12.81
N TYR A 218 -22.18 2.03 -12.37
CA TYR A 218 -20.86 2.63 -12.56
C TYR A 218 -20.16 2.90 -11.22
N TYR A 219 -19.48 1.89 -10.69
CA TYR A 219 -18.70 1.98 -9.45
C TYR A 219 -17.18 1.78 -9.64
N ASP A 220 -16.72 1.54 -10.87
CA ASP A 220 -15.30 1.29 -11.19
C ASP A 220 -14.37 2.39 -10.67
N ASP A 221 -14.79 3.65 -10.77
CA ASP A 221 -14.00 4.81 -10.31
C ASP A 221 -13.88 4.83 -8.77
N VAL A 222 -14.93 4.41 -8.05
CA VAL A 222 -14.93 4.30 -6.58
C VAL A 222 -14.06 3.13 -6.14
N ILE A 223 -14.17 1.97 -6.81
CA ILE A 223 -13.27 0.82 -6.57
C ILE A 223 -11.82 1.26 -6.75
N TYR A 224 -11.51 1.97 -7.84
CA TYR A 224 -10.14 2.39 -8.11
C TYR A 224 -9.60 3.32 -7.02
N VAL A 225 -10.41 4.22 -6.48
CA VAL A 225 -9.99 5.07 -5.35
C VAL A 225 -9.72 4.25 -4.08
N ILE A 226 -10.58 3.27 -3.79
CA ILE A 226 -10.38 2.35 -2.66
C ILE A 226 -9.11 1.53 -2.87
N GLU A 227 -8.89 1.01 -4.08
CA GLU A 227 -7.68 0.28 -4.49
C GLU A 227 -6.42 1.12 -4.31
N LEU A 228 -6.45 2.39 -4.71
CA LEU A 228 -5.32 3.31 -4.49
C LEU A 228 -5.04 3.53 -3.00
N ALA A 229 -6.08 3.70 -2.18
CA ALA A 229 -5.91 3.89 -0.74
C ALA A 229 -5.39 2.60 -0.06
N ASN A 230 -5.87 1.43 -0.48
CA ASN A 230 -5.41 0.14 0.01
C ASN A 230 -3.94 -0.10 -0.39
N LEU A 231 -3.59 0.21 -1.65
CA LEU A 231 -2.22 0.16 -2.13
C LEU A 231 -1.30 1.06 -1.29
N GLN A 232 -1.72 2.28 -0.97
CA GLN A 232 -0.93 3.17 -0.12
C GLN A 232 -0.71 2.62 1.29
N LEU A 233 -1.71 1.96 1.87
CA LEU A 233 -1.57 1.31 3.18
C LEU A 233 -0.46 0.27 3.14
N GLU A 234 -0.52 -0.65 2.18
CA GLU A 234 0.47 -1.72 2.00
C GLU A 234 1.88 -1.16 1.75
N GLU A 235 2.00 -0.14 0.90
CA GLU A 235 3.29 0.51 0.65
C GLU A 235 3.86 1.18 1.91
N PHE A 236 3.03 1.85 2.72
CA PHE A 236 3.51 2.41 3.98
C PHE A 236 3.95 1.33 4.97
N HIS A 237 3.24 0.20 5.06
CA HIS A 237 3.67 -0.93 5.88
C HIS A 237 5.04 -1.46 5.42
N LEU A 238 5.23 -1.61 4.11
CA LEU A 238 6.50 -2.08 3.54
C LEU A 238 7.65 -1.10 3.80
N LEU A 239 7.41 0.21 3.69
CA LEU A 239 8.39 1.25 4.01
C LEU A 239 8.75 1.23 5.50
N ASP A 240 7.76 1.08 6.37
CA ASP A 240 7.92 1.01 7.83
C ASP A 240 8.80 -0.19 8.23
N ASP A 241 8.50 -1.36 7.67
CA ASP A 241 9.23 -2.61 7.83
C ASP A 241 10.68 -2.53 7.31
N ARG A 242 10.88 -1.88 6.16
CA ARG A 242 12.21 -1.66 5.59
C ARG A 242 13.05 -0.74 6.48
N LEU A 243 12.45 0.31 7.01
CA LEU A 243 13.11 1.22 7.95
C LEU A 243 13.49 0.48 9.24
N ASP A 244 12.61 -0.36 9.79
CA ASP A 244 12.90 -1.13 11.01
C ASP A 244 14.04 -2.12 10.84
N ARG A 245 14.04 -2.90 9.75
CA ARG A 245 15.17 -3.79 9.43
C ARG A 245 16.47 -3.01 9.31
N PHE A 246 16.42 -1.83 8.69
CA PHE A 246 17.59 -1.00 8.54
C PHE A 246 18.09 -0.42 9.86
N PHE A 247 17.19 -0.01 10.76
CA PHE A 247 17.58 0.42 12.10
C PHE A 247 18.28 -0.70 12.86
N LEU A 248 17.75 -1.93 12.82
CA LEU A 248 18.38 -3.10 13.44
C LEU A 248 19.80 -3.32 12.91
N ASP A 249 19.98 -3.34 11.58
CA ASP A 249 21.30 -3.49 10.95
C ASP A 249 22.26 -2.35 11.35
N ALA A 250 21.77 -1.11 11.39
CA ALA A 250 22.58 0.05 11.76
C ALA A 250 23.01 0.02 13.24
N TYR A 251 22.13 -0.43 14.15
CA TYR A 251 22.46 -0.60 15.56
C TYR A 251 23.48 -1.73 15.79
N ASP A 252 23.31 -2.88 15.12
CA ASP A 252 24.24 -4.00 15.19
C ASP A 252 25.64 -3.62 14.66
N ASP A 253 25.68 -2.86 13.56
CA ASP A 253 26.92 -2.28 13.04
C ASP A 253 27.58 -1.36 14.08
N LEU A 254 26.81 -0.50 14.75
CA LEU A 254 27.32 0.41 15.79
C LEU A 254 27.82 -0.32 17.04
N GLU A 255 27.13 -1.36 17.51
CA GLU A 255 27.56 -2.13 18.68
C GLU A 255 28.85 -2.91 18.38
N SER A 256 28.96 -3.48 17.18
CA SER A 256 30.14 -4.22 16.77
C SER A 256 31.41 -3.36 16.58
N TYR A 257 31.27 -2.02 16.46
CA TYR A 257 32.40 -1.08 16.59
C TYR A 257 32.99 -1.02 18.00
N SER A 258 32.23 -1.34 19.05
CA SER A 258 32.67 -1.23 20.45
C SER A 258 33.57 -2.40 20.88
N THR A 259 33.31 -3.61 20.39
CA THR A 259 33.87 -4.83 21.01
C THR A 259 35.04 -5.47 20.25
N LYS A 260 35.29 -5.14 18.98
CA LYS A 260 36.41 -5.74 18.21
C LYS A 260 37.18 -4.71 17.38
N ARG A 261 38.50 -4.68 17.59
CA ARG A 261 39.53 -4.11 16.69
C ARG A 261 39.52 -4.82 15.32
N LYS A 262 38.47 -4.70 14.52
CA LYS A 262 38.48 -5.07 13.10
C LYS A 262 38.35 -3.81 12.25
N PHE A 263 39.47 -3.47 11.66
CA PHE A 263 39.84 -2.24 10.97
C PHE A 263 39.13 -2.02 9.61
N PHE A 264 37.92 -2.53 9.37
CA PHE A 264 37.35 -2.59 8.01
C PHE A 264 35.83 -2.37 7.82
N SER A 265 35.10 -1.72 8.74
CA SER A 265 33.95 -0.91 8.33
C SER A 265 34.38 0.55 8.38
N SER A 266 34.56 1.16 7.21
CA SER A 266 34.85 2.60 7.16
C SER A 266 33.59 3.32 7.61
N PRO A 267 33.64 4.24 8.59
CA PRO A 267 32.51 5.09 8.93
C PRO A 267 31.96 5.82 7.70
N GLN A 268 32.82 6.12 6.71
CA GLN A 268 32.40 6.70 5.44
C GLN A 268 31.56 5.75 4.59
N LYS A 269 31.77 4.42 4.69
CA LYS A 269 30.94 3.42 4.03
C LYS A 269 29.57 3.35 4.68
N ALA A 270 29.51 3.30 6.02
CA ALA A 270 28.25 3.36 6.76
C ALA A 270 27.46 4.64 6.45
N LEU A 271 28.12 5.80 6.46
CA LEU A 271 27.52 7.10 6.09
C LEU A 271 27.02 7.14 4.63
N ARG A 272 27.72 6.48 3.70
CA ARG A 272 27.25 6.36 2.29
C ARG A 272 26.02 5.47 2.18
N THR A 273 26.01 4.33 2.88
CA THR A 273 24.87 3.41 2.92
C THR A 273 23.64 4.11 3.53
N LEU A 274 23.81 4.80 4.66
CA LEU A 274 22.76 5.61 5.31
C LEU A 274 22.15 6.64 4.36
N ARG A 275 23.00 7.37 3.62
CA ARG A 275 22.53 8.37 2.64
C ARG A 275 21.78 7.73 1.47
N ALA A 276 22.29 6.62 0.93
CA ALA A 276 21.66 5.92 -0.19
C ALA A 276 20.27 5.39 0.21
N ILE A 277 20.17 4.74 1.36
CA ILE A 277 18.90 4.18 1.85
C ILE A 277 17.89 5.28 2.16
N ARG A 278 18.31 6.35 2.85
CA ARG A 278 17.44 7.50 3.10
C ARG A 278 16.89 8.06 1.79
N MET A 279 17.76 8.30 0.81
CA MET A 279 17.35 8.84 -0.49
C MET A 279 16.36 7.91 -1.19
N ASP A 280 16.63 6.60 -1.20
CA ASP A 280 15.76 5.61 -1.83
C ASP A 280 14.38 5.57 -1.14
N ILE A 281 14.31 5.51 0.19
CA ILE A 281 13.04 5.45 0.95
C ILE A 281 12.28 6.79 0.88
N THR A 282 12.96 7.94 0.91
CA THR A 282 12.31 9.24 0.71
C THR A 282 11.69 9.33 -0.69
N LYS A 283 12.42 8.90 -1.74
CA LYS A 283 11.87 8.85 -3.10
C LYS A 283 10.60 7.98 -3.14
N MET A 284 10.65 6.77 -2.58
CA MET A 284 9.50 5.87 -2.54
C MET A 284 8.31 6.48 -1.79
N SER A 285 8.54 7.07 -0.62
CA SER A 285 7.47 7.73 0.15
C SER A 285 6.82 8.88 -0.63
N GLU A 286 7.62 9.70 -1.33
CA GLU A 286 7.09 10.76 -2.18
C GLU A 286 6.26 10.20 -3.35
N GLU A 287 6.73 9.12 -3.96
CA GLU A 287 6.05 8.42 -5.06
C GLU A 287 4.71 7.83 -4.63
N VAL A 288 4.65 7.16 -3.47
CA VAL A 288 3.42 6.63 -2.87
C VAL A 288 2.41 7.76 -2.63
N THR A 289 2.84 8.88 -2.03
CA THR A 289 1.95 10.04 -1.80
C THR A 289 1.52 10.72 -3.11
N ASN A 290 2.35 10.68 -4.16
CA ASN A 290 2.05 11.30 -5.45
C ASN A 290 0.89 10.65 -6.20
N ILE A 291 0.70 9.33 -6.06
CA ILE A 291 -0.33 8.58 -6.80
C ILE A 291 -1.75 9.10 -6.52
N THR A 292 -1.99 9.61 -5.32
CA THR A 292 -3.32 10.08 -4.88
C THR A 292 -3.44 11.59 -4.74
N LYS A 293 -2.43 12.38 -5.14
CA LYS A 293 -2.50 13.86 -5.10
C LYS A 293 -3.69 14.44 -5.86
N PHE A 294 -4.26 13.66 -6.78
CA PHE A 294 -5.28 14.09 -7.71
C PHE A 294 -6.37 13.05 -7.88
N VAL A 295 -7.24 12.95 -6.88
CA VAL A 295 -8.42 12.07 -6.94
C VAL A 295 -9.53 12.78 -7.71
N GLY A 296 -9.66 12.45 -8.99
CA GLY A 296 -10.76 12.77 -9.89
C GLY A 296 -11.64 13.98 -9.57
N ASP A 297 -12.92 13.72 -9.33
CA ASP A 297 -13.90 14.74 -8.95
C ASP A 297 -14.06 14.86 -7.43
N TRP A 298 -14.91 15.79 -7.00
CA TRP A 298 -15.15 16.04 -5.58
C TRP A 298 -15.73 14.83 -4.82
N TYR A 299 -16.51 13.97 -5.48
CA TYR A 299 -17.07 12.78 -4.84
C TYR A 299 -15.98 11.73 -4.61
N LEU A 300 -15.18 11.44 -5.63
CA LEU A 300 -14.04 10.54 -5.52
C LEU A 300 -13.03 11.02 -4.47
N ALA A 301 -12.78 12.33 -4.38
CA ALA A 301 -11.94 12.89 -3.32
C ALA A 301 -12.50 12.63 -1.91
N ARG A 302 -13.83 12.65 -1.73
CA ARG A 302 -14.46 12.29 -0.44
C ARG A 302 -14.33 10.80 -0.13
N VAL A 303 -14.46 9.93 -1.14
CA VAL A 303 -14.21 8.49 -0.97
C VAL A 303 -12.76 8.26 -0.52
N TYR A 304 -11.79 8.93 -1.15
CA TYR A 304 -10.40 8.84 -0.74
C TYR A 304 -10.17 9.32 0.69
N LEU A 305 -10.78 10.44 1.09
CA LEU A 305 -10.67 10.95 2.47
C LEU A 305 -11.29 9.99 3.50
N ALA A 306 -12.40 9.33 3.16
CA ALA A 306 -13.00 8.28 3.99
C ALA A 306 -12.05 7.09 4.16
N CYS A 307 -11.42 6.63 3.07
CA CYS A 307 -10.39 5.59 3.13
C CYS A 307 -9.18 6.05 3.95
N LYS A 308 -8.70 7.29 3.74
CA LYS A 308 -7.56 7.88 4.46
C LYS A 308 -7.78 7.87 5.97
N ASP A 309 -9.00 8.21 6.42
CA ASP A 309 -9.36 8.16 7.84
C ASP A 309 -9.48 6.71 8.34
N ARG A 310 -10.17 5.84 7.60
CA ARG A 310 -10.43 4.45 8.03
C ARG A 310 -9.16 3.61 8.11
N PHE A 311 -8.27 3.73 7.12
CA PHE A 311 -7.00 3.00 7.06
C PHE A 311 -5.90 3.67 7.90
N HIS A 312 -6.21 4.80 8.54
CA HIS A 312 -5.23 5.60 9.29
C HIS A 312 -3.98 5.96 8.48
N LEU A 313 -4.11 6.20 7.17
CA LEU A 313 -2.95 6.45 6.28
C LEU A 313 -2.12 7.64 6.76
N GLY A 314 -2.76 8.66 7.33
CA GLY A 314 -2.04 9.82 7.88
C GLY A 314 -1.15 9.47 9.08
N HIS A 315 -1.51 8.48 9.88
CA HIS A 315 -0.68 7.99 10.98
C HIS A 315 0.53 7.23 10.42
N TRP A 316 0.30 6.31 9.48
CA TRP A 316 1.36 5.56 8.82
C TRP A 316 2.37 6.46 8.10
N GLU A 317 1.89 7.43 7.32
CA GLU A 317 2.71 8.47 6.68
C GLU A 317 3.59 9.19 7.73
N SER A 318 3.00 9.59 8.86
CA SER A 318 3.74 10.27 9.93
C SER A 318 4.79 9.39 10.62
N THR A 319 4.54 8.08 10.76
CA THR A 319 5.48 7.13 11.36
C THR A 319 6.69 6.94 10.46
N VAL A 320 6.48 6.78 9.14
CA VAL A 320 7.56 6.69 8.15
C VAL A 320 8.41 7.97 8.15
N ASP A 321 7.77 9.15 8.16
CA ASP A 321 8.46 10.44 8.24
C ASP A 321 9.30 10.57 9.51
N GLN A 322 8.76 10.17 10.67
CA GLN A 322 9.49 10.19 11.94
C GLN A 322 10.70 9.26 11.91
N LYS A 323 10.55 8.03 11.38
CA LYS A 323 11.66 7.08 11.20
C LYS A 323 12.74 7.65 10.25
N LEU A 324 12.36 8.31 9.16
CA LEU A 324 13.30 9.00 8.27
C LEU A 324 14.08 10.13 8.97
N VAL A 325 13.42 10.89 9.86
CA VAL A 325 14.07 11.91 10.70
C VAL A 325 15.02 11.29 11.72
N GLN A 326 14.61 10.21 12.40
CA GLN A 326 15.48 9.46 13.32
C GLN A 326 16.74 8.93 12.61
N LEU A 327 16.60 8.54 11.34
CA LEU A 327 17.73 8.11 10.54
C LEU A 327 18.73 9.24 10.26
N ASP A 328 18.27 10.48 10.07
CA ASP A 328 19.16 11.65 10.00
C ASP A 328 19.90 11.89 11.32
N HIS A 329 19.22 11.73 12.45
CA HIS A 329 19.86 11.83 13.77
C HIS A 329 20.94 10.77 13.96
N LEU A 330 20.69 9.50 13.59
CA LEU A 330 21.68 8.44 13.63
C LEU A 330 22.88 8.78 12.72
N TYR A 331 22.63 9.25 11.51
CA TYR A 331 23.66 9.74 10.60
C TYR A 331 24.52 10.85 11.25
N GLN A 332 23.90 11.85 11.88
CA GLN A 332 24.61 12.95 12.56
C GLN A 332 25.45 12.45 13.74
N LEU A 333 24.96 11.48 14.52
CA LEU A 333 25.69 10.86 15.62
C LEU A 333 26.95 10.13 15.13
N VAL A 334 26.81 9.26 14.12
CA VAL A 334 27.95 8.56 13.52
C VAL A 334 28.94 9.55 12.93
N HIS A 335 28.45 10.62 12.30
CA HIS A 335 29.31 11.63 11.72
C HIS A 335 30.12 12.40 12.77
N THR A 336 29.50 12.76 13.90
CA THR A 336 30.14 13.52 14.98
C THR A 336 31.23 12.70 15.69
N ASP A 337 30.97 11.41 16.01
CA ASP A 337 31.97 10.53 16.62
C ASP A 337 33.25 10.40 15.75
N THR A 338 33.10 10.41 14.42
CA THR A 338 34.25 10.40 13.52
C THR A 338 35.06 11.70 13.53
N TYR A 339 34.41 12.85 13.73
CA TYR A 339 35.11 14.14 13.84
C TYR A 339 35.83 14.25 15.17
N ASP A 340 35.19 13.86 16.27
CA ASP A 340 35.81 13.90 17.61
C ASP A 340 37.03 12.97 17.68
N ARG A 341 36.95 11.76 17.10
CA ARG A 341 38.11 10.86 16.97
C ARG A 341 39.22 11.43 16.11
N ARG A 342 38.89 12.13 15.00
CA ARG A 342 39.89 12.80 14.15
C ARG A 342 40.55 13.96 14.86
N MET A 343 39.79 14.73 15.62
CA MET A 343 40.30 15.82 16.44
C MET A 343 41.23 15.28 17.53
N LEU A 344 40.83 14.23 18.25
CA LEU A 344 41.67 13.52 19.23
C LEU A 344 42.96 12.96 18.60
N PHE A 345 42.86 12.41 17.38
CA PHE A 345 44.05 11.94 16.65
C PHE A 345 44.96 13.11 16.25
N LEU A 346 44.39 14.23 15.79
CA LEU A 346 45.15 15.44 15.46
C LEU A 346 45.84 16.01 16.71
N GLU A 347 45.15 16.05 17.84
CA GLU A 347 45.71 16.41 19.15
C GLU A 347 46.85 15.45 19.53
N ALA A 348 46.64 14.14 19.41
CA ALA A 348 47.68 13.15 19.70
C ALA A 348 48.90 13.29 18.78
N VAL A 349 48.71 13.63 17.50
CA VAL A 349 49.79 13.90 16.55
C VAL A 349 50.55 15.18 16.92
N ILE A 350 49.85 16.24 17.31
CA ILE A 350 50.47 17.48 17.79
C ILE A 350 51.29 17.20 19.06
N VAL A 351 50.72 16.47 20.02
CA VAL A 351 51.43 16.07 21.26
C VAL A 351 52.65 15.21 20.93
N LEU A 352 52.53 14.27 19.98
CA LEU A 352 53.63 13.42 19.55
C LEU A 352 54.75 14.24 18.89
N LEU A 353 54.42 15.21 18.02
CA LEU A 353 55.38 16.13 17.41
C LEU A 353 56.12 16.94 18.46
N PHE A 354 55.42 17.44 19.49
CA PHE A 354 56.05 18.14 20.62
C PHE A 354 57.05 17.26 21.39
N ILE A 355 56.71 15.99 21.63
CA ILE A 355 57.60 15.04 22.31
C ILE A 355 58.87 14.81 21.46
N VAL A 356 58.72 14.61 20.15
CA VAL A 356 59.84 14.39 19.22
C VAL A 356 60.76 15.62 19.18
N ASP A 357 60.21 16.82 19.09
CA ASP A 357 60.98 18.07 19.10
C ASP A 357 61.75 18.25 20.41
N LEU A 358 61.14 17.95 21.57
CA LEU A 358 61.80 18.03 22.87
C LEU A 358 63.01 17.09 22.95
N VAL A 359 62.85 15.86 22.46
CA VAL A 359 63.91 14.85 22.42
C VAL A 359 65.03 15.29 21.47
N ALA A 360 64.68 15.74 20.26
CA ALA A 360 65.66 16.24 19.29
C ALA A 360 66.46 17.41 19.85
N LEU A 361 65.82 18.35 20.53
CA LEU A 361 66.47 19.51 21.15
C LEU A 361 67.39 19.11 22.30
N PHE A 362 67.06 18.05 23.04
CA PHE A 362 67.91 17.51 24.10
C PHE A 362 69.15 16.78 23.56
N PHE A 363 69.01 16.07 22.43
CA PHE A 363 70.12 15.38 21.78
C PHE A 363 71.00 16.30 20.91
N LEU A 364 70.47 17.37 20.33
CA LEU A 364 71.26 18.37 19.57
C LEU A 364 72.06 19.33 20.45
N LYS A 365 71.77 19.41 21.76
CA LYS A 365 72.47 20.29 22.71
C LYS A 365 73.64 19.62 23.44
N ARG A 366 74.00 18.41 23.03
CA ARG A 366 75.19 17.68 23.49
C ARG A 366 76.21 17.67 22.37
#